data_AF-A0A3D1CUN6-F1
#
_entry.id   AF-A0A3D1CUN6-F1
#
_cell.length_a   1.000
_cell.length_b   1.000
_cell.length_c   1.000
_cell.angle_alpha   90.00
_cell.angle_beta   90.00
_cell.angle_gamma   90.00
#
_symmetry.space_group_name_H-M   'P 1'
#
loop_
_entity.id
_entity.type
_entity.pdbx_description
1 polymer ?
#
loop_
_entity_poly.entity_id
_entity_poly.type
_entity_poly.pdbx_seq_one_letter_code
_entity_poly.pdbx_strand_id
1 'polypeptide(L)'
;ITLRQGEKMLFGKENEKGLVLEGWNLKAVTIGEDGYSLDDVLIHDATTKDNTLHMKLALMDIADDLPVALGVIRSAEAPSYEKDYEQQIAEVQQKRPKKSFTEFLLSSPNVWEVK
;
A
#
# COMPACT_ATOMS: atom_id res chain seq x y z
N ILE A 1 -6.62 -15.47 -12.44
CA ILE A 1 -7.45 -14.29 -12.73
C ILE A 1 -6.56 -13.11 -13.09
N THR A 2 -6.96 -12.27 -14.04
CA THR A 2 -6.24 -11.04 -14.38
C THR A 2 -6.95 -9.84 -13.77
N LEU A 3 -6.30 -9.16 -12.84
CA LEU A 3 -6.85 -8.02 -12.11
C LEU A 3 -6.73 -6.73 -12.92
N ARG A 4 -7.80 -5.93 -12.92
CA ARG A 4 -7.88 -4.63 -13.58
C ARG A 4 -8.58 -3.63 -12.67
N GLN A 5 -8.06 -2.40 -12.63
CA GLN A 5 -8.57 -1.36 -11.75
C GLN A 5 -10.03 -1.03 -12.06
N GLY A 6 -10.89 -1.08 -11.04
CA GLY A 6 -12.31 -0.75 -11.14
C GLY A 6 -13.16 -1.83 -11.82
N GLU A 7 -12.60 -2.97 -12.23
CA GLU A 7 -13.34 -4.06 -12.85
C GLU A 7 -13.70 -5.16 -11.83
N LYS A 8 -14.80 -5.86 -12.09
CA LYS A 8 -15.19 -7.04 -11.31
C LYS A 8 -14.16 -8.15 -11.49
N MET A 9 -13.84 -8.83 -10.40
CA MET A 9 -12.88 -9.93 -10.37
C MET A 9 -13.50 -11.23 -10.90
N LEU A 10 -13.67 -11.26 -12.22
CA LEU A 10 -14.23 -12.38 -12.97
C LEU A 10 -13.13 -13.27 -13.57
N PHE A 11 -13.41 -14.56 -13.70
CA PHE A 11 -12.54 -15.52 -14.34
C PHE A 11 -13.34 -16.73 -14.84
N GLY A 12 -12.65 -17.69 -15.48
CA GLY A 12 -13.29 -18.80 -16.20
C GLY A 12 -13.10 -18.63 -17.70
N LYS A 13 -13.63 -19.57 -18.48
CA LYS A 13 -13.47 -19.53 -19.94
C LYS A 13 -14.30 -18.42 -20.58
N GLU A 14 -15.47 -18.14 -19.99
CA GLU A 14 -16.49 -17.20 -20.45
C GLU A 14 -16.85 -16.17 -19.36
N ASN A 15 -15.96 -15.96 -18.37
CA ASN A 15 -16.20 -15.12 -17.19
C ASN A 15 -17.39 -15.55 -16.32
N GLU A 16 -17.64 -16.87 -16.28
CA GLU A 16 -18.71 -17.50 -15.53
C GLU A 16 -18.45 -17.61 -14.02
N LYS A 17 -17.20 -17.38 -13.57
CA LYS A 17 -16.81 -17.41 -12.17
C LYS A 17 -16.41 -16.03 -11.65
N GLY A 18 -16.63 -15.81 -10.36
CA GLY A 18 -16.28 -14.58 -9.66
C GLY A 18 -15.59 -14.83 -8.33
N LEU A 19 -14.85 -13.84 -7.86
CA LEU A 19 -14.31 -13.79 -6.50
C LEU A 19 -15.24 -12.99 -5.60
N VAL A 20 -15.70 -13.62 -4.52
CA VAL A 20 -16.57 -13.01 -3.51
C VAL A 20 -15.92 -13.08 -2.12
N LEU A 21 -16.45 -12.29 -1.18
CA LEU A 21 -16.13 -12.40 0.24
C LEU A 21 -17.19 -13.26 0.93
N GLU A 22 -16.79 -14.40 1.48
CA GLU A 22 -17.61 -15.19 2.38
C GLU A 22 -17.08 -14.99 3.81
N GLY A 23 -17.78 -14.16 4.59
CA GLY A 23 -17.28 -13.68 5.88
C GLY A 23 -16.00 -12.86 5.71
N TRP A 24 -14.86 -13.39 6.18
CA TRP A 24 -13.55 -12.74 6.06
C TRP A 24 -12.66 -13.34 4.96
N ASN A 25 -13.09 -14.43 4.32
CA ASN A 25 -12.25 -15.17 3.37
C ASN A 25 -12.72 -14.97 1.93
N LEU A 26 -11.77 -15.11 1.01
CA LEU A 26 -12.07 -15.14 -0.41
C LEU A 26 -12.65 -16.50 -0.79
N LYS A 27 -13.64 -16.48 -1.67
CA LYS A 27 -14.25 -17.67 -2.22
C LYS A 27 -14.43 -17.50 -3.72
N ALA A 28 -14.07 -18.53 -4.47
CA ALA A 28 -14.42 -18.68 -5.87
C ALA A 28 -15.86 -19.21 -5.97
N VAL A 29 -16.70 -18.54 -6.75
CA VAL A 29 -18.09 -18.95 -6.97
C VAL A 29 -18.43 -18.92 -8.46
N THR A 30 -19.41 -19.74 -8.85
CA THR A 30 -20.04 -19.65 -10.18
C THR A 30 -21.20 -18.67 -10.11
N ILE A 31 -21.28 -17.74 -11.06
CA ILE A 31 -22.34 -16.72 -11.08
C ILE A 31 -23.66 -17.36 -11.49
N GLY A 32 -24.72 -17.11 -10.73
CA GLY A 32 -26.05 -17.70 -10.93
C GLY A 32 -26.27 -19.01 -10.17
N GLU A 33 -25.25 -19.54 -9.49
CA GLU A 33 -25.34 -20.70 -8.61
C GLU A 33 -25.27 -20.28 -7.14
N ASP A 34 -25.84 -21.08 -6.24
CA ASP A 34 -25.83 -20.88 -4.78
C ASP A 34 -26.27 -19.48 -4.29
N GLY A 35 -27.07 -18.78 -5.11
CA GLY A 35 -27.58 -17.44 -4.82
C GLY A 35 -26.61 -16.30 -5.11
N TYR A 36 -25.42 -16.59 -5.65
CA TYR A 36 -24.45 -15.55 -6.01
C TYR A 36 -24.80 -14.91 -7.35
N SER A 37 -24.83 -13.59 -7.36
CA SER A 37 -25.07 -12.78 -8.54
C SER A 37 -23.80 -12.04 -8.96
N LEU A 38 -23.87 -11.36 -10.11
CA LEU A 38 -22.77 -10.51 -10.55
C LEU A 38 -22.47 -9.42 -9.50
N ASP A 39 -23.47 -8.92 -8.77
CA ASP A 39 -23.32 -7.82 -7.82
C ASP A 39 -22.49 -8.19 -6.59
N ASP A 40 -22.48 -9.47 -6.21
CA ASP A 40 -21.69 -9.99 -5.09
C ASP A 40 -20.19 -10.08 -5.41
N VAL A 41 -19.84 -10.08 -6.71
CA VAL A 41 -18.45 -10.15 -7.16
C VAL A 41 -17.72 -8.85 -6.81
N LEU A 42 -16.59 -9.03 -6.12
CA LEU A 42 -15.72 -7.95 -5.69
C LEU A 42 -15.17 -7.17 -6.88
N ILE A 43 -15.05 -5.85 -6.71
CA ILE A 43 -14.41 -4.95 -7.66
C ILE A 43 -12.98 -4.71 -7.19
N HIS A 44 -12.02 -4.83 -8.10
CA HIS A 44 -10.61 -4.64 -7.75
C HIS A 44 -10.26 -3.15 -7.68
N ASP A 45 -9.65 -2.73 -6.57
CA ASP A 45 -9.10 -1.39 -6.40
C ASP A 45 -7.69 -1.46 -5.79
N ALA A 46 -6.68 -1.43 -6.66
CA ALA A 46 -5.28 -1.51 -6.29
C ALA A 46 -4.78 -0.32 -5.45
N THR A 47 -5.49 0.82 -5.43
CA THR A 47 -5.05 2.05 -4.74
C THR A 47 -5.61 2.19 -3.34
N THR A 48 -6.50 1.29 -2.93
CA THR A 48 -7.06 1.23 -1.57
C THR A 48 -5.96 1.31 -0.51
N LYS A 49 -6.14 2.20 0.48
CA LYS A 49 -5.17 2.38 1.57
C LYS A 49 -5.01 1.10 2.39
N ASP A 50 -6.13 0.50 2.81
CA ASP A 50 -6.15 -0.81 3.44
C ASP A 50 -5.59 -1.87 2.49
N ASN A 51 -4.63 -2.66 2.97
CA ASN A 51 -3.93 -3.66 2.15
C ASN A 51 -4.42 -5.09 2.40
N THR A 52 -5.47 -5.29 3.21
CA THR A 52 -5.92 -6.61 3.63
C THR A 52 -6.36 -7.44 2.43
N LEU A 53 -7.21 -6.86 1.56
CA LEU A 53 -7.66 -7.55 0.35
C LEU A 53 -6.50 -7.83 -0.60
N HIS A 54 -5.58 -6.88 -0.77
CA HIS A 54 -4.41 -7.08 -1.65
C HIS A 54 -3.53 -8.22 -1.15
N MET A 55 -3.33 -8.34 0.17
CA MET A 55 -2.59 -9.44 0.76
C MET A 55 -3.30 -10.78 0.51
N LYS A 56 -4.62 -10.83 0.70
CA LYS A 56 -5.41 -12.04 0.40
C LYS A 56 -5.31 -12.44 -1.06
N LEU A 57 -5.40 -11.47 -1.98
CA LEU A 57 -5.25 -11.71 -3.42
C LEU A 57 -3.86 -12.22 -3.77
N ALA A 58 -2.80 -11.71 -3.14
CA ALA A 58 -1.43 -12.15 -3.36
C ALA A 58 -1.14 -13.55 -2.81
N LEU A 59 -1.90 -13.99 -1.80
CA LEU A 59 -1.76 -15.30 -1.16
C LEU A 59 -2.72 -16.36 -1.73
N MET A 60 -3.49 -16.05 -2.77
CA MET A 60 -4.37 -17.05 -3.40
C MET A 60 -3.56 -18.19 -4.02
N ASP A 61 -4.00 -19.42 -3.77
CA ASP A 61 -3.39 -20.64 -4.30
C ASP A 61 -4.48 -21.56 -4.88
N ILE A 62 -4.09 -22.31 -5.92
CA ILE A 62 -4.91 -23.33 -6.57
C ILE A 62 -5.20 -24.48 -5.60
N ALA A 63 -4.32 -24.73 -4.62
CA ALA A 63 -4.54 -25.70 -3.57
C ALA A 63 -5.81 -25.42 -2.73
N ASP A 64 -6.22 -24.15 -2.63
CA ASP A 64 -7.38 -23.69 -1.89
C ASP A 64 -8.61 -23.43 -2.79
N ASP A 65 -8.62 -23.98 -4.01
CA ASP A 65 -9.66 -23.75 -5.04
C ASP A 65 -9.82 -22.27 -5.45
N LEU A 66 -8.76 -21.47 -5.31
CA LEU A 66 -8.72 -20.08 -5.72
C LEU A 66 -7.85 -19.89 -6.98
N PRO A 67 -8.22 -18.95 -7.86
CA PRO A 67 -7.38 -18.63 -9.01
C PRO A 67 -6.14 -17.84 -8.57
N VAL A 68 -5.02 -18.04 -9.25
CA VAL A 68 -3.82 -17.19 -9.06
C VAL A 68 -4.09 -15.77 -9.58
N ALA A 69 -3.81 -14.74 -8.77
CA ALA A 69 -3.91 -13.34 -9.19
C ALA A 69 -2.74 -12.93 -10.08
N LEU A 70 -3.06 -12.32 -11.23
CA LEU A 70 -2.11 -11.72 -12.17
C LEU A 70 -2.45 -10.26 -12.41
N GLY A 71 -1.46 -9.44 -12.76
CA GLY A 71 -1.61 -8.00 -12.97
C GLY A 71 -1.17 -7.17 -11.76
N VAL A 72 -1.70 -5.94 -11.63
CA VAL A 72 -1.36 -5.03 -10.53
C VAL A 72 -2.26 -5.34 -9.34
N ILE A 73 -1.73 -6.06 -8.35
CA ILE A 73 -2.46 -6.39 -7.11
C ILE A 73 -2.56 -5.16 -6.19
N ARG A 74 -1.50 -4.35 -6.09
CA ARG A 74 -1.48 -3.13 -5.26
C ARG A 74 -0.64 -2.04 -5.92
N SER A 75 -1.15 -0.82 -5.86
CA SER A 75 -0.48 0.42 -6.26
C SER A 75 -0.60 1.42 -5.11
N ALA A 76 0.42 1.49 -4.26
CA ALA A 76 0.40 2.34 -3.08
C ALA A 76 1.25 3.60 -3.31
N GLU A 77 0.64 4.76 -3.11
CA GLU A 77 1.37 6.03 -3.04
C GLU A 77 1.89 6.24 -1.62
N ALA A 78 3.21 6.12 -1.46
CA ALA A 78 3.91 6.36 -0.21
C ALA A 78 5.27 7.00 -0.53
N PRO A 79 5.80 7.86 0.37
CA PRO A 79 7.14 8.38 0.19
C PRO A 79 8.17 7.25 0.16
N SER A 80 9.23 7.45 -0.63
CA SER A 80 10.41 6.62 -0.51
C SER A 80 11.15 6.97 0.78
N TYR A 81 11.91 6.00 1.28
CA TYR A 81 12.79 6.21 2.43
C TYR A 81 13.70 7.44 2.24
N GLU A 82 14.30 7.60 1.06
CA GLU A 82 15.20 8.70 0.74
C GLU A 82 14.50 10.07 0.84
N LYS A 83 13.28 10.18 0.29
CA LYS A 83 12.51 11.42 0.34
C LYS A 83 12.18 11.81 1.78
N ASP A 84 11.76 10.85 2.59
CA ASP A 84 11.46 11.09 4.01
C ASP A 84 12.71 11.45 4.81
N TYR A 85 13.84 10.81 4.51
CA TYR A 85 15.13 11.10 5.14
C TYR A 85 15.60 12.53 4.85
N GLU A 86 15.56 12.97 3.59
CA GLU A 86 15.90 14.34 3.23
C GLU A 86 14.97 15.37 3.88
N GLN A 87 13.66 15.08 3.89
CA GLN A 87 12.68 15.94 4.54
C GLN A 87 12.98 16.09 6.04
N GLN A 88 13.30 15.00 6.74
CA GLN A 88 13.65 15.04 8.15
C GLN A 88 14.88 15.94 8.42
N ILE A 89 15.92 15.86 7.58
CA ILE A 89 17.10 16.73 7.70
C ILE A 89 16.71 18.19 7.51
N ALA A 90 15.91 18.50 6.49
CA ALA A 90 15.47 19.85 6.19
C ALA A 90 14.66 20.45 7.36
N GLU A 91 13.75 19.67 7.95
CA GLU A 91 12.96 20.09 9.13
C GLU A 91 13.85 20.43 10.34
N VAL A 92 14.90 19.63 10.59
CA VAL A 92 15.85 19.89 11.69
C VAL A 92 16.66 21.16 11.42
N GLN A 93 17.13 21.36 10.20
CA GLN A 93 17.89 22.56 9.81
C GLN A 93 17.05 23.84 9.90
N GLN A 94 15.74 23.78 9.61
CA GLN A 94 14.84 24.91 9.80
C GLN A 94 14.64 25.26 11.28
N LYS A 95 14.47 24.25 12.15
CA LYS A 95 14.29 24.46 13.60
C LYS A 95 15.57 24.92 14.31
N ARG A 96 16.73 24.54 13.77
CA ARG A 96 18.05 24.91 14.30
C ARG A 96 18.89 25.49 13.17
N PRO A 97 18.74 26.79 12.87
CA PRO A 97 19.56 27.42 11.85
C PRO A 97 21.04 27.25 12.18
N LYS A 98 21.86 27.08 11.14
CA LYS A 98 23.31 26.98 11.32
C LYS A 98 23.80 28.20 12.07
N LYS A 99 24.40 27.98 13.25
CA LYS A 99 25.15 29.02 13.96
C LYS A 99 26.29 29.50 13.08
N SER A 100 26.62 30.78 13.15
CA SER A 100 27.88 31.25 12.56
C SER A 100 29.05 30.53 13.22
N PHE A 101 30.18 30.40 12.51
CA PHE A 101 31.38 29.79 13.09
C PHE A 101 31.80 30.50 14.40
N THR A 102 31.66 31.82 14.43
CA THR A 102 31.91 32.64 15.62
C THR A 102 30.95 32.31 16.76
N GLU A 103 29.63 32.24 16.52
CA GLU A 103 28.65 31.84 17.54
C GLU A 103 28.89 30.42 18.07
N PHE A 104 29.30 29.50 17.19
CA PHE A 104 29.66 28.15 17.60
C PHE A 104 30.83 28.17 18.57
N LEU A 105 31.93 28.84 18.21
CA LEU A 105 33.12 28.97 19.06
C LEU A 105 32.82 29.69 20.38
N LEU A 106 32.03 30.78 20.34
CA LEU A 106 31.69 31.57 21.51
C LEU A 106 30.63 30.92 22.42
N SER A 107 29.90 29.92 21.93
CA SER A 107 28.98 29.12 22.77
C SER A 107 29.69 28.04 23.60
N SER A 108 31.01 27.92 23.48
CA SER A 108 31.85 27.01 24.27
C SER A 108 32.14 27.59 25.66
N PRO A 109 32.21 26.76 26.72
CA PRO A 109 32.67 27.21 28.04
C PRO A 109 34.16 27.61 28.08
N ASN A 110 34.91 27.40 27.00
CA ASN A 110 36.36 27.67 26.92
C ASN A 110 36.69 29.07 26.35
N VAL A 111 35.91 30.10 26.69
CA VAL A 111 36.15 31.49 26.27
C VAL A 111 36.40 32.39 27.47
N TRP A 112 37.31 33.36 27.33
CA TRP A 112 37.61 34.36 28.36
C TRP A 112 37.64 35.75 27.73
N GLU A 113 37.24 36.76 28.50
CA GLU A 113 37.24 38.17 28.09
C GLU A 113 38.49 38.86 28.68
N VAL A 114 39.23 39.61 27.84
CA VAL A 114 40.41 40.36 28.27
C VAL A 114 40.01 41.83 28.47
N LYS A 115 40.30 42.40 29.64
CA LYS A 115 40.07 43.81 29.98
C LYS A 115 41.35 44.62 29.92
#